data_AF-A0A520R9C9-F1
#
_entry.id   AF-A0A520R9C9-F1
#
_cell.length_a   1.000
_cell.length_b   1.000
_cell.length_c   1.000
_cell.angle_alpha   90.00
_cell.angle_beta   90.00
_cell.angle_gamma   90.00
#
_symmetry.space_group_name_H-M   'P 1'
#
loop_
_entity.id
_entity.type
_entity.pdbx_description
1 polymer ?
#
loop_
_entity_poly.entity_id
_entity_poly.type
_entity_poly.pdbx_seq_one_letter_code
_entity_poly.pdbx_strand_id
1 'polypeptide(L)'
;SFEFSNGGIFDSIDFGVEMTEVNNRSASSVVQRDAWGGVTQPGAIADLMTLASGAGAFDEISGGSDPDLQTQYYSFDMASLISRTEQLMASGDADTFYTADMGDCGTGLCASSTFSTDRRTKEEQSAVYAQINMSTELAGMDLGIRLGVRYEDTDVTSEALAPNYVGVNWVGGNEFSAVQGAGDFTRLEGGYDNVLPNLDFRLGVTDDIVARLSFSSTMTRPNYGDIQGGQTIDQLLRIDGGNGNRGNPNLKPFESDNIDVSIEWYYSDDSYLSVGYFHKDVENFIGIEEINEPLFNMPHPGQGAYADDARAALGAGATSGELYDWILQNRAGSPGVDAATGVISGQAGDPEANFRVIVPANQDEDTVDGWEFNIQHNFGGTGFGFIANGTIVDSKTSYDDMDLSQQFVVSGISDSANLIGFYEKNGLSIRIAYNWRDKFLAGTGQANVGGIPPTYVDEYDQIDIGASYAFGDNLQIFFDAINITDETTYVYGRTTGQVLFAAQQGPRYNLGLRYTF
;
A
#
# COMPACT_ATOMS: atom_id res chain seq x y z
N SER A 1 17.52 30.48 16.29
CA SER A 1 18.56 29.97 17.18
C SER A 1 19.12 31.12 18.02
N PHE A 2 19.46 30.85 19.28
CA PHE A 2 20.31 31.69 20.11
C PHE A 2 21.60 30.93 20.36
N GLU A 3 22.74 31.52 20.00
CA GLU A 3 24.06 30.95 20.28
C GLU A 3 24.66 31.61 21.52
N PHE A 4 25.33 30.83 22.36
CA PHE A 4 26.01 31.35 23.54
C PHE A 4 27.52 31.43 23.28
N SER A 5 28.12 32.58 23.59
CA SER A 5 29.57 32.74 23.44
C SER A 5 30.32 32.15 24.64
N ASN A 6 31.20 31.18 24.36
CA ASN A 6 32.23 30.51 25.17
C ASN A 6 32.26 30.71 26.70
N GLY A 7 32.09 29.60 27.43
CA GLY A 7 32.48 29.45 28.84
C GLY A 7 31.55 28.57 29.70
N GLY A 8 30.38 28.19 29.17
CA GLY A 8 29.40 27.33 29.85
C GLY A 8 29.02 26.10 29.03
N ILE A 9 28.22 25.22 29.62
CA ILE A 9 27.76 23.96 29.01
C ILE A 9 26.81 24.14 27.81
N PHE A 10 26.22 25.32 27.63
CA PHE A 10 25.21 25.57 26.60
C PHE A 10 25.85 26.12 25.33
N ASP A 11 25.62 25.46 24.19
CA ASP A 11 26.09 25.91 22.88
C ASP A 11 25.04 26.77 22.18
N SER A 12 23.80 26.26 22.10
CA SER A 12 22.69 26.96 21.47
C SER A 12 21.31 26.55 22.00
N ILE A 13 20.32 27.41 21.77
CA ILE A 13 18.90 27.07 21.86
C ILE A 13 18.26 27.30 20.49
N ASP A 14 17.68 26.25 19.94
CA ASP A 14 16.89 26.28 18.72
C ASP A 14 15.41 26.23 19.07
N PHE A 15 14.58 26.99 18.37
CA PHE A 15 13.13 26.96 18.54
C PHE A 15 12.48 27.42 17.25
N GLY A 16 11.24 27.01 17.04
CA GLY A 16 10.48 27.42 15.88
C GLY A 16 9.00 27.09 16.00
N VAL A 17 8.24 27.68 15.09
CA VAL A 17 6.83 27.39 14.87
C VAL A 17 6.69 27.00 13.41
N GLU A 18 5.89 25.97 13.15
CA GLU A 18 5.60 25.47 11.82
C GLU A 18 4.08 25.45 11.63
N MET A 19 3.63 25.82 10.45
CA MET A 19 2.24 25.69 10.03
C MET A 19 2.24 25.12 8.61
N THR A 20 1.51 24.03 8.43
CA THR A 20 1.46 23.31 7.16
C THR A 20 0.01 23.01 6.83
N GLU A 21 -0.36 23.19 5.57
CA GLU A 21 -1.67 22.79 5.04
C GLU A 21 -1.42 21.87 3.84
N VAL A 22 -1.99 20.66 3.89
CA VAL A 22 -1.92 19.69 2.79
C VAL A 22 -3.33 19.46 2.28
N ASN A 23 -3.52 19.69 0.98
CA ASN A 23 -4.79 19.42 0.30
C ASN A 23 -4.58 18.30 -0.71
N ASN A 24 -5.29 17.20 -0.52
CA ASN A 24 -5.26 16.05 -1.42
C ASN A 24 -6.63 15.87 -2.07
N ARG A 25 -6.65 15.52 -3.36
CA ARG A 25 -7.87 15.16 -4.09
C ARG A 25 -7.62 13.91 -4.93
N SER A 26 -8.51 12.93 -4.79
CA SER A 26 -8.59 11.76 -5.66
C SER A 26 -9.95 11.75 -6.33
N ALA A 27 -9.98 11.75 -7.66
CA ALA A 27 -11.21 11.70 -8.42
C ALA A 27 -11.08 10.70 -9.56
N SER A 28 -12.15 9.94 -9.80
CA SER A 28 -12.16 8.91 -10.83
C SER A 28 -13.55 8.76 -11.44
N SER A 29 -13.55 8.21 -12.65
CA SER A 29 -14.73 7.82 -13.41
C SER A 29 -14.43 6.48 -14.07
N VAL A 30 -15.40 5.60 -14.15
CA VAL A 30 -15.31 4.38 -14.94
C VAL A 30 -16.24 4.53 -16.13
N VAL A 31 -15.67 4.45 -17.33
CA VAL A 31 -16.44 4.35 -18.57
C VAL A 31 -16.30 2.91 -19.04
N GLN A 32 -17.39 2.15 -18.95
CA GLN A 32 -17.39 0.73 -19.24
C GLN A 32 -18.65 0.36 -20.00
N ARG A 33 -18.47 -0.35 -21.13
CA ARG A 33 -19.55 -0.81 -22.00
C ARG A 33 -20.36 -1.98 -21.43
N ASP A 34 -19.79 -2.73 -20.47
CA ASP A 34 -20.38 -3.95 -19.88
C ASP A 34 -20.82 -5.03 -20.88
N ALA A 35 -20.24 -5.03 -22.09
CA ALA A 35 -20.57 -6.02 -23.11
C ALA A 35 -19.54 -7.16 -23.16
N TRP A 36 -19.97 -8.33 -22.69
CA TRP A 36 -19.22 -9.60 -22.72
C TRP A 36 -19.21 -10.29 -24.10
N GLY A 37 -19.85 -9.70 -25.12
CA GLY A 37 -20.11 -10.31 -26.43
C GLY A 37 -19.15 -9.94 -27.58
N GLY A 38 -18.04 -9.26 -27.31
CA GLY A 38 -17.12 -8.77 -28.35
C GLY A 38 -17.56 -7.45 -29.00
N VAL A 39 -16.76 -6.91 -29.93
CA VAL A 39 -17.00 -5.57 -30.51
C VAL A 39 -18.08 -5.59 -31.60
N THR A 40 -18.14 -6.67 -32.40
CA THR A 40 -18.95 -6.80 -33.64
C THR A 40 -18.79 -8.23 -34.22
N GLN A 41 -18.94 -8.45 -35.53
CA GLN A 41 -18.73 -9.73 -36.20
C GLN A 41 -17.30 -10.32 -36.02
N PRO A 42 -17.17 -11.66 -36.07
CA PRO A 42 -15.86 -12.31 -36.08
C PRO A 42 -14.93 -11.75 -37.17
N GLY A 43 -13.70 -11.44 -36.78
CA GLY A 43 -12.65 -10.97 -37.70
C GLY A 43 -12.55 -9.45 -37.88
N ALA A 44 -13.47 -8.65 -37.33
CA ALA A 44 -13.50 -7.20 -37.56
C ALA A 44 -12.32 -6.41 -37.00
N ILE A 45 -11.54 -7.01 -36.10
CA ILE A 45 -10.32 -6.44 -35.53
C ILE A 45 -9.10 -7.32 -35.80
N ALA A 46 -9.24 -8.39 -36.59
CA ALA A 46 -8.18 -9.39 -36.77
C ALA A 46 -6.92 -8.80 -37.42
N ASP A 47 -7.08 -7.78 -38.26
CA ASP A 47 -5.97 -7.05 -38.89
C ASP A 47 -5.22 -6.12 -37.92
N LEU A 48 -5.81 -5.82 -36.76
CA LEU A 48 -5.18 -5.04 -35.68
C LEU A 48 -4.45 -5.92 -34.66
N MET A 49 -4.70 -7.22 -34.68
CA MET A 49 -4.10 -8.16 -33.72
C MET A 49 -2.75 -8.64 -34.24
N THR A 50 -1.71 -8.46 -33.43
CA THR A 50 -0.38 -8.99 -33.70
C THR A 50 -0.10 -10.15 -32.76
N LEU A 51 0.30 -11.30 -33.31
CA LEU A 51 0.71 -12.44 -32.48
C LEU A 51 2.02 -12.09 -31.76
N ALA A 52 1.97 -12.10 -30.45
CA ALA A 52 3.10 -11.95 -29.56
C ALA A 52 3.37 -13.28 -28.83
N SER A 53 4.54 -13.38 -28.21
CA SER A 53 4.93 -14.56 -27.44
C SER A 53 5.63 -14.12 -26.16
N GLY A 54 5.26 -14.75 -25.05
CA GLY A 54 5.98 -14.71 -23.78
C GLY A 54 6.91 -15.93 -23.60
N ALA A 55 7.25 -16.64 -24.68
CA ALA A 55 8.13 -17.80 -24.58
C ALA A 55 9.51 -17.40 -24.03
N GLY A 56 9.98 -18.15 -23.02
CA GLY A 56 11.24 -17.85 -22.32
C GLY A 56 11.15 -16.74 -21.29
N ALA A 57 9.98 -16.14 -21.05
CA ALA A 57 9.83 -15.10 -20.02
C ALA A 57 9.89 -15.64 -18.56
N PHE A 58 9.86 -16.97 -18.39
CA PHE A 58 9.83 -17.65 -17.10
C PHE A 58 10.82 -18.82 -17.07
N ASP A 59 11.92 -18.75 -17.82
CA ASP A 59 12.84 -19.86 -18.02
C ASP A 59 13.64 -20.25 -16.76
N GLU A 60 13.77 -19.33 -15.79
CA GLU A 60 14.36 -19.62 -14.47
C GLU A 60 13.32 -20.18 -13.47
N ILE A 61 12.03 -20.12 -13.80
CA ILE A 61 10.97 -20.70 -12.97
C ILE A 61 10.81 -22.18 -13.34
N SER A 62 10.80 -23.06 -12.34
CA SER A 62 10.58 -24.49 -12.56
C SER A 62 9.26 -24.74 -13.30
N GLY A 63 9.34 -25.43 -14.46
CA GLY A 63 8.18 -25.67 -15.33
C GLY A 63 7.89 -24.54 -16.34
N GLY A 64 8.62 -23.42 -16.33
CA GLY A 64 8.44 -22.33 -17.28
C GLY A 64 8.81 -22.68 -18.73
N SER A 65 9.51 -23.80 -18.94
CA SER A 65 9.79 -24.39 -20.26
C SER A 65 8.86 -25.55 -20.62
N ASP A 66 7.76 -25.75 -19.88
CA ASP A 66 6.81 -26.83 -20.18
C ASP A 66 6.24 -26.66 -21.60
N PRO A 67 6.31 -27.68 -22.48
CA PRO A 67 5.81 -27.58 -23.84
C PRO A 67 4.29 -27.33 -23.93
N ASP A 68 3.53 -27.62 -22.88
CA ASP A 68 2.10 -27.37 -22.79
C ASP A 68 1.76 -25.93 -22.32
N LEU A 69 2.77 -25.12 -21.96
CA LEU A 69 2.58 -23.73 -21.57
C LEU A 69 2.11 -22.87 -22.75
N GLN A 70 0.94 -22.24 -22.63
CA GLN A 70 0.48 -21.27 -23.61
C GLN A 70 1.28 -19.98 -23.49
N THR A 71 2.17 -19.77 -24.45
CA THR A 71 3.05 -18.59 -24.48
C THR A 71 2.62 -17.58 -25.53
N GLN A 72 1.72 -17.95 -26.45
CA GLN A 72 1.25 -17.08 -27.51
C GLN A 72 0.01 -16.30 -27.07
N TYR A 73 0.01 -15.00 -27.34
CA TYR A 73 -1.14 -14.12 -27.10
C TYR A 73 -1.20 -13.06 -28.20
N TYR A 74 -2.34 -12.39 -28.33
CA TYR A 74 -2.48 -11.26 -29.25
C TYR A 74 -2.20 -9.96 -28.51
N SER A 75 -1.31 -9.15 -29.08
CA SER A 75 -1.15 -7.74 -28.73
C SER A 75 -1.84 -6.85 -29.75
N PHE A 76 -2.11 -5.60 -29.38
CA PHE A 76 -2.76 -4.63 -30.25
C PHE A 76 -2.42 -3.20 -29.80
N ASP A 77 -2.57 -2.24 -30.71
CA ASP A 77 -2.52 -0.82 -30.41
C ASP A 77 -3.91 -0.33 -29.97
N MET A 78 -4.01 0.23 -28.76
CA MET A 78 -5.29 0.62 -28.16
C MET A 78 -5.97 1.73 -28.97
N ALA A 79 -5.21 2.71 -29.49
CA ALA A 79 -5.76 3.80 -30.29
C ALA A 79 -6.39 3.31 -31.60
N SER A 80 -5.75 2.34 -32.26
CA SER A 80 -6.27 1.68 -33.46
C SER A 80 -7.53 0.88 -33.18
N LEU A 81 -7.58 0.17 -32.04
CA LEU A 81 -8.74 -0.60 -31.62
C LEU A 81 -9.96 0.30 -31.33
N ILE A 82 -9.74 1.42 -30.62
CA ILE A 82 -10.78 2.43 -30.39
C ILE A 82 -11.31 2.97 -31.72
N SER A 83 -10.39 3.43 -32.61
CA SER A 83 -10.77 4.00 -33.91
C SER A 83 -11.58 3.02 -34.77
N ARG A 84 -11.20 1.74 -34.79
CA ARG A 84 -11.95 0.71 -35.52
C ARG A 84 -13.33 0.48 -34.92
N THR A 85 -13.44 0.46 -33.60
CA THR A 85 -14.72 0.29 -32.91
C THR A 85 -15.68 1.42 -33.23
N GLU A 86 -15.22 2.68 -33.18
CA GLU A 86 -16.05 3.85 -33.51
C GLU A 86 -16.52 3.83 -34.97
N GLN A 87 -15.65 3.42 -35.91
CA GLN A 87 -16.03 3.26 -37.32
C GLN A 87 -17.15 2.23 -37.51
N LEU A 88 -17.05 1.09 -36.82
CA LEU A 88 -18.05 0.02 -36.88
C LEU A 88 -19.38 0.45 -36.23
N MET A 89 -19.34 1.21 -35.14
CA MET A 89 -20.54 1.78 -34.54
C MET A 89 -21.20 2.79 -35.49
N ALA A 90 -20.41 3.62 -36.17
CA ALA A 90 -20.91 4.61 -37.12
C ALA A 90 -21.50 3.98 -38.39
N SER A 91 -20.97 2.85 -38.85
CA SER A 91 -21.52 2.09 -40.00
C SER A 91 -22.74 1.24 -39.64
N GLY A 92 -22.99 1.02 -38.35
CA GLY A 92 -24.03 0.11 -37.84
C GLY A 92 -23.62 -1.36 -37.83
N ASP A 93 -22.33 -1.65 -38.02
CA ASP A 93 -21.78 -3.00 -37.97
C ASP A 93 -21.45 -3.44 -36.53
N ALA A 94 -21.25 -2.49 -35.61
CA ALA A 94 -21.17 -2.76 -34.17
C ALA A 94 -22.40 -2.22 -33.45
N ASP A 95 -22.81 -2.92 -32.38
CA ASP A 95 -23.86 -2.44 -31.51
C ASP A 95 -23.46 -1.11 -30.85
N THR A 96 -24.32 -0.11 -30.97
CA THR A 96 -24.22 1.10 -30.15
C THR A 96 -24.65 0.77 -28.75
N PHE A 97 -23.86 1.20 -27.77
CA PHE A 97 -24.21 1.09 -26.37
C PHE A 97 -24.49 2.46 -25.77
N TYR A 98 -25.23 2.47 -24.68
CA TYR A 98 -25.43 3.66 -23.88
C TYR A 98 -25.15 3.33 -22.43
N THR A 99 -24.22 4.07 -21.87
CA THR A 99 -23.94 4.13 -20.44
C THR A 99 -24.28 5.55 -19.98
N ALA A 100 -24.58 5.73 -18.69
CA ALA A 100 -24.91 7.05 -18.15
C ALA A 100 -23.80 8.08 -18.41
N ASP A 101 -22.55 7.60 -18.46
CA ASP A 101 -21.38 8.36 -18.88
C ASP A 101 -20.72 7.69 -20.10
N MET A 102 -20.66 8.42 -21.22
CA MET A 102 -20.07 7.97 -22.48
C MET A 102 -18.63 8.48 -22.68
N GLY A 103 -17.99 9.00 -21.63
CA GLY A 103 -16.69 9.65 -21.73
C GLY A 103 -16.75 10.98 -22.49
N ASP A 104 -15.65 11.73 -22.47
CA ASP A 104 -15.57 13.07 -23.06
C ASP A 104 -15.73 13.06 -24.59
N CYS A 105 -15.48 11.92 -25.22
CA CYS A 105 -15.64 11.65 -26.65
C CYS A 105 -17.09 11.30 -27.03
N GLY A 106 -17.95 10.94 -26.07
CA GLY A 106 -19.33 10.53 -26.32
C GLY A 106 -19.51 9.16 -26.96
N THR A 107 -18.45 8.35 -27.07
CA THR A 107 -18.47 7.01 -27.69
C THR A 107 -18.32 5.87 -26.69
N GLY A 108 -18.04 6.19 -25.42
CA GLY A 108 -17.85 5.23 -24.33
C GLY A 108 -16.52 4.47 -24.40
N LEU A 109 -15.55 4.98 -25.17
CA LEU A 109 -14.24 4.36 -25.42
C LEU A 109 -13.07 5.24 -24.96
N CYS A 110 -13.37 6.31 -24.24
CA CYS A 110 -12.38 7.24 -23.70
C CYS A 110 -12.70 7.54 -22.24
N ALA A 111 -11.73 8.16 -21.55
CA ALA A 111 -11.93 8.66 -20.20
C ALA A 111 -13.03 9.74 -20.15
N SER A 112 -13.60 9.91 -18.97
CA SER A 112 -14.55 10.97 -18.65
C SER A 112 -13.93 12.00 -17.72
N SER A 113 -14.26 13.26 -17.93
CA SER A 113 -14.01 14.36 -17.00
C SER A 113 -15.14 14.54 -15.97
N THR A 114 -16.22 13.76 -16.10
CA THR A 114 -17.33 13.71 -15.15
C THR A 114 -17.07 12.59 -14.14
N PHE A 115 -16.49 12.96 -12.99
CA PHE A 115 -16.10 11.98 -11.97
C PHE A 115 -17.32 11.43 -11.23
N SER A 116 -17.40 10.10 -11.13
CA SER A 116 -18.38 9.39 -10.29
C SER A 116 -17.90 9.24 -8.85
N THR A 117 -16.60 9.43 -8.60
CA THR A 117 -15.97 9.49 -7.27
C THR A 117 -15.12 10.77 -7.19
N ASP A 118 -15.28 11.57 -6.14
CA ASP A 118 -14.46 12.76 -5.85
C ASP A 118 -14.23 12.84 -4.34
N ARG A 119 -13.03 12.50 -3.89
CA ARG A 119 -12.62 12.48 -2.49
C ARG A 119 -11.55 13.55 -2.27
N ARG A 120 -11.71 14.31 -1.20
CA ARG A 120 -10.85 15.41 -0.81
C ARG A 120 -10.50 15.26 0.65
N THR A 121 -9.24 15.51 0.97
CA THR A 121 -8.78 15.56 2.36
C THR A 121 -7.93 16.81 2.54
N LYS A 122 -8.19 17.52 3.62
CA LYS A 122 -7.45 18.68 4.07
C LYS A 122 -6.85 18.34 5.44
N GLU A 123 -5.54 18.46 5.55
CA GLU A 123 -4.82 18.34 6.81
C GLU A 123 -4.21 19.70 7.15
N GLU A 124 -4.57 20.24 8.30
CA GLU A 124 -4.03 21.49 8.84
C GLU A 124 -3.18 21.15 10.07
N GLN A 125 -1.94 21.61 10.07
CA GLN A 125 -0.96 21.21 11.06
C GLN A 125 -0.32 22.46 11.66
N SER A 126 -0.17 22.46 12.98
CA SER A 126 0.63 23.44 13.68
C SER A 126 1.61 22.75 14.60
N ALA A 127 2.85 23.24 14.65
CA ALA A 127 3.85 22.71 15.55
C ALA A 127 4.66 23.82 16.20
N VAL A 128 5.08 23.58 17.44
CA VAL A 128 6.07 24.40 18.14
C VAL A 128 7.14 23.50 18.70
N TYR A 129 8.40 23.91 18.58
CA TYR A 129 9.51 23.14 19.11
C TYR A 129 10.55 24.02 19.79
N ALA A 130 11.28 23.42 20.72
CA ALA A 130 12.47 23.98 21.32
C ALA A 130 13.49 22.87 21.57
N GLN A 131 14.77 23.18 21.36
CA GLN A 131 15.90 22.27 21.59
C GLN A 131 17.06 23.05 22.20
N ILE A 132 17.70 22.44 23.18
CA ILE A 132 18.91 22.93 23.84
C ILE A 132 20.05 22.02 23.40
N ASN A 133 21.10 22.61 22.83
CA ASN A 133 22.34 21.92 22.50
C ASN A 133 23.42 22.30 23.52
N MET A 134 24.11 21.29 24.04
CA MET A 134 25.10 21.42 25.09
C MET A 134 26.35 20.61 24.78
N SER A 135 27.50 21.14 25.19
CA SER A 135 28.78 20.45 25.14
C SER A 135 29.54 20.69 26.45
N THR A 136 30.12 19.63 27.01
CA THR A 136 30.91 19.68 28.25
C THR A 136 31.93 18.54 28.26
N GLU A 137 32.83 18.53 29.24
CA GLU A 137 33.67 17.37 29.53
C GLU A 137 33.09 16.55 30.68
N LEU A 138 33.09 15.22 30.56
CA LEU A 138 32.76 14.27 31.61
C LEU A 138 33.96 13.34 31.83
N ALA A 139 34.63 13.45 32.98
CA ALA A 139 35.84 12.66 33.28
C ALA A 139 36.95 12.75 32.22
N GLY A 140 37.07 13.92 31.56
CA GLY A 140 38.05 14.17 30.49
C GLY A 140 37.63 13.69 29.09
N MET A 141 36.42 13.15 28.96
CA MET A 141 35.80 12.78 27.67
C MET A 141 34.88 13.89 27.19
N ASP A 142 34.89 14.19 25.89
CA ASP A 142 34.01 15.17 25.26
C ASP A 142 32.56 14.65 25.25
N LEU A 143 31.64 15.38 25.86
CA LEU A 143 30.23 15.01 26.01
C LEU A 143 29.34 16.08 25.35
N GLY A 144 28.69 15.70 24.27
CA GLY A 144 27.57 16.44 23.69
C GLY A 144 26.23 15.95 24.23
N ILE A 145 25.32 16.86 24.52
CA ILE A 145 23.96 16.58 24.97
C ILE A 145 22.98 17.41 24.15
N ARG A 146 21.88 16.81 23.69
CA ARG A 146 20.76 17.53 23.08
C ARG A 146 19.49 17.16 23.81
N LEU A 147 18.71 18.17 24.18
CA LEU A 147 17.41 18.00 24.83
C LEU A 147 16.40 18.83 24.06
N GLY A 148 15.39 18.17 23.51
CA GLY A 148 14.37 18.81 22.70
C GLY A 148 12.96 18.36 23.07
N VAL A 149 12.00 19.21 22.71
CA VAL A 149 10.58 18.87 22.71
C VAL A 149 9.91 19.55 21.53
N ARG A 150 9.00 18.83 20.90
CA ARG A 150 8.11 19.34 19.87
C ARG A 150 6.67 18.99 20.22
N TYR A 151 5.77 19.95 20.11
CA TYR A 151 4.33 19.71 20.19
C TYR A 151 3.76 19.91 18.79
N GLU A 152 2.96 18.96 18.32
CA GLU A 152 2.23 19.02 17.06
C GLU A 152 0.74 18.86 17.31
N ASP A 153 -0.06 19.59 16.55
CA ASP A 153 -1.52 19.54 16.53
C ASP A 153 -1.96 19.45 15.07
N THR A 154 -2.82 18.47 14.75
CA THR A 154 -3.26 18.20 13.39
C THR A 154 -4.78 18.04 13.35
N ASP A 155 -5.42 18.83 12.50
CA ASP A 155 -6.83 18.73 12.14
C ASP A 155 -6.98 18.11 10.75
N VAL A 156 -7.87 17.13 10.62
CA VAL A 156 -8.17 16.44 9.36
C VAL A 156 -9.64 16.66 9.01
N THR A 157 -9.89 17.28 7.86
CA THR A 157 -11.22 17.36 7.24
C THR A 157 -11.22 16.52 5.98
N SER A 158 -12.16 15.58 5.86
CA SER A 158 -12.37 14.84 4.61
C SER A 158 -13.77 15.03 4.04
N GLU A 159 -13.83 15.43 2.78
CA GLU A 159 -15.04 15.65 2.02
C GLU A 159 -15.07 14.71 0.81
N ALA A 160 -16.13 13.92 0.67
CA ALA A 160 -16.21 12.94 -0.40
C ALA A 160 -17.60 12.92 -1.02
N LEU A 161 -17.65 12.94 -2.35
CA LEU A 161 -18.84 12.59 -3.12
C LEU A 161 -19.13 11.11 -2.88
N ALA A 162 -20.07 10.86 -1.97
CA ALA A 162 -20.51 9.52 -1.64
C ALA A 162 -21.76 9.19 -2.46
N PRO A 163 -21.82 8.02 -3.11
CA PRO A 163 -23.06 7.55 -3.70
C PRO A 163 -24.11 7.41 -2.59
N ASN A 164 -25.32 7.91 -2.86
CA ASN A 164 -26.47 7.61 -2.03
C ASN A 164 -27.16 6.37 -2.60
N TYR A 165 -27.77 5.57 -1.74
CA TYR A 165 -28.52 4.39 -2.16
C TYR A 165 -29.91 4.44 -1.53
N VAL A 166 -30.92 4.09 -2.33
CA VAL A 166 -32.33 4.31 -1.96
C VAL A 166 -33.13 3.02 -1.81
N GLY A 167 -32.50 1.86 -2.02
CA GLY A 167 -33.13 0.56 -1.83
C GLY A 167 -32.33 -0.59 -2.41
N VAL A 168 -32.87 -1.79 -2.27
CA VAL A 168 -32.31 -3.04 -2.83
C VAL A 168 -33.35 -3.71 -3.72
N ASN A 169 -32.91 -4.15 -4.90
CA ASN A 169 -33.68 -4.96 -5.83
C ASN A 169 -33.17 -6.41 -5.80
N TRP A 170 -34.06 -7.38 -5.67
CA TRP A 170 -33.77 -8.78 -5.97
C TRP A 170 -33.98 -8.99 -7.47
N VAL A 171 -32.91 -9.32 -8.20
CA VAL A 171 -32.89 -9.29 -9.68
C VAL A 171 -32.74 -10.68 -10.32
N GLY A 172 -32.48 -11.71 -9.52
CA GLY A 172 -32.42 -13.09 -9.99
C GLY A 172 -31.80 -14.02 -8.97
N GLY A 173 -32.25 -15.27 -8.88
CA GLY A 173 -31.59 -16.32 -8.09
C GLY A 173 -31.19 -15.85 -6.69
N ASN A 174 -29.88 -15.75 -6.44
CA ASN A 174 -29.31 -15.24 -5.18
C ASN A 174 -28.65 -13.85 -5.30
N GLU A 175 -29.01 -13.08 -6.32
CA GLU A 175 -28.43 -11.79 -6.70
C GLU A 175 -29.37 -10.63 -6.32
N PHE A 176 -28.82 -9.71 -5.53
CA PHE A 176 -29.47 -8.48 -5.12
C PHE A 176 -28.63 -7.30 -5.61
N SER A 177 -29.27 -6.20 -5.97
CA SER A 177 -28.58 -5.01 -6.46
C SER A 177 -29.01 -3.75 -5.69
N ALA A 178 -28.04 -2.98 -5.22
CA ALA A 178 -28.28 -1.68 -4.61
C ALA A 178 -28.75 -0.67 -5.69
N VAL A 179 -29.82 0.06 -5.38
CA VAL A 179 -30.37 1.10 -6.25
C VAL A 179 -29.72 2.42 -5.89
N GLN A 180 -28.86 2.92 -6.79
CA GLN A 180 -28.16 4.18 -6.60
C GLN A 180 -29.11 5.38 -6.80
N GLY A 181 -29.08 6.32 -5.85
CA GLY A 181 -29.70 7.63 -5.93
C GLY A 181 -28.71 8.72 -6.35
N ALA A 182 -29.12 9.99 -6.24
CA ALA A 182 -28.20 11.10 -6.41
C ALA A 182 -27.19 11.12 -5.26
N GLY A 183 -25.90 11.03 -5.56
CA GLY A 183 -24.83 11.19 -4.58
C GLY A 183 -24.79 12.61 -4.00
N ASP A 184 -24.21 12.73 -2.81
CA ASP A 184 -23.97 14.01 -2.14
C ASP A 184 -22.59 14.02 -1.50
N PHE A 185 -22.07 15.21 -1.20
CA PHE A 185 -20.83 15.34 -0.44
C PHE A 185 -21.09 15.03 1.02
N THR A 186 -20.40 14.01 1.52
CA THR A 186 -20.27 13.73 2.95
C THR A 186 -19.03 14.44 3.48
N ARG A 187 -19.08 14.88 4.74
CA ARG A 187 -17.97 15.51 5.44
C ARG A 187 -17.72 14.77 6.75
N LEU A 188 -16.48 14.35 6.95
CA LEU A 188 -15.98 13.74 8.17
C LEU A 188 -14.80 14.56 8.68
N GLU A 189 -14.64 14.62 9.99
CA GLU A 189 -13.59 15.38 10.66
C GLU A 189 -12.93 14.50 11.71
N GLY A 190 -11.64 14.76 11.96
CA GLY A 190 -10.84 14.11 12.98
C GLY A 190 -9.64 14.98 13.32
N GLY A 191 -8.87 14.57 14.31
CA GLY A 191 -7.67 15.30 14.71
C GLY A 191 -6.91 14.59 15.82
N TYR A 192 -5.67 15.02 16.00
CA TYR A 192 -4.76 14.47 17.02
C TYR A 192 -3.68 15.49 17.39
N ASP A 193 -3.12 15.31 18.58
CA ASP A 193 -1.97 16.05 19.08
C ASP A 193 -0.89 15.10 19.60
N ASN A 194 0.37 15.53 19.52
CA ASN A 194 1.51 14.73 19.94
C ASN A 194 2.55 15.61 20.66
N VAL A 195 3.15 15.06 21.72
CA VAL A 195 4.33 15.64 22.38
C VAL A 195 5.52 14.71 22.11
N LEU A 196 6.53 15.23 21.43
CA LEU A 196 7.67 14.49 20.91
C LEU A 196 8.97 14.98 21.59
N PRO A 197 9.30 14.48 22.80
CA PRO A 197 10.57 14.77 23.43
C PRO A 197 11.72 14.01 22.77
N ASN A 198 12.93 14.56 22.86
CA ASN A 198 14.17 13.86 22.56
C ASN A 198 15.27 14.20 23.57
N LEU A 199 16.16 13.23 23.79
CA LEU A 199 17.34 13.37 24.61
C LEU A 199 18.47 12.53 24.02
N ASP A 200 19.48 13.21 23.48
CA ASP A 200 20.63 12.59 22.85
C ASP A 200 21.91 12.85 23.64
N PHE A 201 22.76 11.83 23.74
CA PHE A 201 24.10 11.90 24.29
C PHE A 201 25.12 11.42 23.25
N ARG A 202 26.22 12.16 23.11
CA ARG A 202 27.42 11.74 22.35
C ARG A 202 28.63 11.87 23.25
N LEU A 203 29.32 10.76 23.53
CA LEU A 203 30.52 10.72 24.35
C LEU A 203 31.73 10.30 23.51
N GLY A 204 32.73 11.17 23.39
CA GLY A 204 34.05 10.84 22.86
C GLY A 204 34.86 10.09 23.92
N VAL A 205 34.73 8.77 23.96
CA VAL A 205 35.40 7.89 24.94
C VAL A 205 36.92 7.97 24.79
N THR A 206 37.38 8.02 23.54
CA THR A 206 38.75 8.37 23.13
C THR A 206 38.68 9.24 21.86
N ASP A 207 39.83 9.65 21.32
CA ASP A 207 39.88 10.37 20.04
C ASP A 207 39.29 9.57 18.85
N ASP A 208 39.28 8.23 18.98
CA ASP A 208 38.86 7.29 17.94
C ASP A 208 37.56 6.53 18.28
N ILE A 209 37.06 6.63 19.51
CA ILE A 209 35.88 5.88 19.97
C ILE A 209 34.79 6.84 20.42
N VAL A 210 33.61 6.70 19.79
CA VAL A 210 32.41 7.48 20.11
C VAL A 210 31.31 6.53 20.58
N ALA A 211 30.70 6.84 21.72
CA ALA A 211 29.49 6.19 22.19
C ALA A 211 28.30 7.14 22.06
N ARG A 212 27.13 6.63 21.67
CA ARG A 212 25.89 7.40 21.57
C ARG A 212 24.77 6.69 22.30
N LEU A 213 23.87 7.50 22.86
CA LEU A 213 22.64 7.07 23.49
C LEU A 213 21.55 8.08 23.12
N SER A 214 20.41 7.62 22.65
CA SER A 214 19.25 8.45 22.33
C SER A 214 18.00 7.89 22.99
N PHE A 215 17.16 8.79 23.48
CA PHE A 215 15.78 8.53 23.89
C PHE A 215 14.90 9.50 23.12
N SER A 216 13.86 9.01 22.46
CA SER A 216 12.95 9.88 21.71
C SER A 216 11.53 9.32 21.64
N SER A 217 10.54 10.19 21.56
CA SER A 217 9.21 9.83 21.07
C SER A 217 9.04 10.37 19.66
N THR A 218 8.57 9.52 18.75
CA THR A 218 8.41 9.82 17.32
C THR A 218 7.02 9.43 16.86
N MET A 219 6.60 9.94 15.70
CA MET A 219 5.30 9.60 15.13
C MET A 219 5.35 9.38 13.62
N THR A 220 4.45 8.53 13.12
CA THR A 220 4.18 8.36 11.67
C THR A 220 2.70 8.62 11.42
N ARG A 221 2.41 9.57 10.53
CA ARG A 221 1.03 9.96 10.21
C ARG A 221 0.29 8.85 9.47
N PRO A 222 -1.04 8.75 9.63
CA PRO A 222 -1.87 7.84 8.83
C PRO A 222 -1.68 8.08 7.32
N ASN A 223 -1.79 7.03 6.52
CA ASN A 223 -1.76 7.19 5.07
C ASN A 223 -2.98 7.96 4.59
N TYR A 224 -2.79 8.79 3.57
CA TYR A 224 -3.86 9.54 2.92
C TYR A 224 -5.07 8.66 2.57
N GLY A 225 -4.83 7.46 2.02
CA GLY A 225 -5.89 6.53 1.63
C GLY A 225 -6.78 6.08 2.80
N ASP A 226 -6.21 5.98 4.00
CA ASP A 226 -6.93 5.52 5.20
C ASP A 226 -7.78 6.62 5.82
N ILE A 227 -7.37 7.89 5.68
CA ILE A 227 -8.08 9.07 6.18
C ILE A 227 -9.07 9.68 5.17
N GLN A 228 -9.18 9.10 3.97
CA GLN A 228 -10.19 9.51 2.99
C GLN A 228 -11.59 9.16 3.48
N GLY A 229 -12.43 10.17 3.66
CA GLY A 229 -13.86 10.01 3.87
C GLY A 229 -14.59 9.46 2.65
N GLY A 230 -15.90 9.35 2.82
CA GLY A 230 -16.79 8.76 1.83
C GLY A 230 -17.01 7.28 2.08
N GLN A 231 -18.27 6.89 2.05
CA GLN A 231 -18.70 5.52 2.20
C GLN A 231 -19.19 4.98 0.86
N THR A 232 -18.71 3.81 0.49
CA THR A 232 -19.11 3.13 -0.74
C THR A 232 -19.49 1.70 -0.41
N ILE A 233 -20.52 1.17 -1.08
CA ILE A 233 -20.90 -0.24 -0.99
C ILE A 233 -20.79 -0.89 -2.37
N ASP A 234 -20.60 -2.19 -2.38
CA ASP A 234 -20.70 -2.98 -3.60
C ASP A 234 -22.12 -2.90 -4.15
N GLN A 235 -22.26 -2.74 -5.47
CA GLN A 235 -23.58 -2.71 -6.10
C GLN A 235 -24.29 -4.06 -5.99
N LEU A 236 -23.56 -5.18 -5.97
CA LEU A 236 -24.10 -6.53 -5.84
C LEU A 236 -24.08 -6.98 -4.38
N LEU A 237 -25.21 -7.49 -3.89
CA LEU A 237 -25.38 -8.05 -2.56
C LEU A 237 -25.87 -9.50 -2.64
N ARG A 238 -25.81 -10.18 -1.50
CA ARG A 238 -26.42 -11.49 -1.27
C ARG A 238 -27.56 -11.37 -0.27
N ILE A 239 -28.34 -12.44 -0.10
CA ILE A 239 -29.47 -12.46 0.83
C ILE A 239 -29.07 -12.16 2.29
N ASP A 240 -27.80 -12.36 2.62
CA ASP A 240 -27.22 -12.15 3.94
C ASP A 240 -26.64 -10.74 4.13
N GLY A 241 -26.61 -9.91 3.07
CA GLY A 241 -26.06 -8.55 3.10
C GLY A 241 -25.09 -8.23 1.96
N GLY A 242 -24.53 -7.02 2.02
CA GLY A 242 -23.50 -6.53 1.09
C GLY A 242 -22.14 -6.31 1.76
N ASN A 243 -21.18 -5.84 0.99
CA ASN A 243 -19.91 -5.33 1.51
C ASN A 243 -19.76 -3.84 1.20
N GLY A 244 -18.92 -3.16 1.96
CA GLY A 244 -18.59 -1.76 1.73
C GLY A 244 -17.25 -1.37 2.33
N ASN A 245 -16.85 -0.15 2.04
CA ASN A 245 -15.60 0.44 2.49
C ASN A 245 -15.85 1.88 2.93
N ARG A 246 -15.11 2.32 3.97
CA ARG A 246 -15.14 3.69 4.48
C ARG A 246 -13.79 4.00 5.09
N GLY A 247 -13.18 5.15 4.77
CA GLY A 247 -12.00 5.60 5.51
C GLY A 247 -12.36 6.31 6.81
N ASN A 248 -11.32 6.68 7.56
CA ASN A 248 -11.43 7.17 8.92
C ASN A 248 -10.48 8.37 9.14
N PRO A 249 -10.96 9.62 9.02
CA PRO A 249 -10.12 10.79 9.29
C PRO A 249 -9.75 10.96 10.77
N ASN A 250 -10.33 10.15 11.67
CA ASN A 250 -10.05 10.20 13.10
C ASN A 250 -8.99 9.15 13.53
N LEU A 251 -8.20 8.64 12.59
CA LEU A 251 -7.05 7.80 12.89
C LEU A 251 -5.98 8.59 13.63
N LYS A 252 -5.43 7.96 14.67
CA LYS A 252 -4.22 8.43 15.33
C LYS A 252 -2.98 8.00 14.55
N PRO A 253 -1.89 8.77 14.61
CA PRO A 253 -0.61 8.35 14.05
C PRO A 253 -0.05 7.14 14.79
N PHE A 254 0.90 6.43 14.17
CA PHE A 254 1.77 5.52 14.92
C PHE A 254 2.60 6.38 15.85
N GLU A 255 2.73 5.98 17.10
CA GLU A 255 3.57 6.65 18.09
C GLU A 255 4.62 5.65 18.55
N SER A 256 5.87 6.08 18.66
CA SER A 256 6.98 5.18 18.98
C SER A 256 7.91 5.83 19.99
N ASP A 257 8.05 5.18 21.14
CA ASP A 257 9.06 5.48 22.14
C ASP A 257 10.31 4.64 21.85
N ASN A 258 11.44 5.33 21.66
CA ASN A 258 12.66 4.74 21.13
C ASN A 258 13.81 4.87 22.12
N ILE A 259 14.62 3.83 22.18
CA ILE A 259 15.94 3.83 22.80
C ILE A 259 16.95 3.31 21.78
N ASP A 260 17.97 4.10 21.50
CA ASP A 260 19.06 3.73 20.60
C ASP A 260 20.40 3.87 21.32
N VAL A 261 21.23 2.82 21.25
CA VAL A 261 22.58 2.80 21.82
C VAL A 261 23.56 2.40 20.75
N SER A 262 24.65 3.14 20.57
CA SER A 262 25.70 2.75 19.64
C SER A 262 27.10 3.01 20.17
N ILE A 263 28.05 2.22 19.67
CA ILE A 263 29.48 2.45 19.82
C ILE A 263 30.13 2.38 18.45
N GLU A 264 30.97 3.36 18.16
CA GLU A 264 31.69 3.55 16.91
C GLU A 264 33.19 3.62 17.21
N TRP A 265 34.00 2.91 16.43
CA TRP A 265 35.45 2.92 16.51
C TRP A 265 36.06 3.27 15.15
N TYR A 266 36.65 4.47 15.06
CA TYR A 266 37.36 5.03 13.91
C TYR A 266 38.84 4.68 14.00
N TYR A 267 39.22 3.47 13.58
CA TYR A 267 40.59 2.98 13.74
C TYR A 267 41.56 3.45 12.64
N SER A 268 41.06 4.17 11.63
CA SER A 268 41.86 4.91 10.65
C SER A 268 41.02 6.00 9.96
N ASP A 269 41.65 6.95 9.26
CA ASP A 269 41.02 8.09 8.60
C ASP A 269 39.77 7.74 7.77
N ASP A 270 39.79 6.60 7.07
CA ASP A 270 38.70 6.16 6.20
C ASP A 270 38.15 4.78 6.59
N SER A 271 38.28 4.36 7.85
CA SER A 271 37.80 3.05 8.30
C SER A 271 37.22 3.08 9.70
N TYR A 272 36.07 2.43 9.85
CA TYR A 272 35.36 2.37 11.11
C TYR A 272 34.61 1.05 11.29
N LEU A 273 34.26 0.77 12.53
CA LEU A 273 33.34 -0.28 12.96
C LEU A 273 32.28 0.37 13.84
N SER A 274 31.01 0.00 13.68
CA SER A 274 29.95 0.37 14.62
C SER A 274 29.10 -0.82 15.00
N VAL A 275 28.67 -0.83 16.26
CA VAL A 275 27.63 -1.73 16.75
C VAL A 275 26.55 -0.88 17.41
N GLY A 276 25.30 -1.09 17.00
CA GLY A 276 24.11 -0.44 17.52
C GLY A 276 23.13 -1.46 18.08
N TYR A 277 22.37 -1.04 19.08
CA TYR A 277 21.16 -1.70 19.56
C TYR A 277 20.03 -0.68 19.57
N PHE A 278 18.86 -1.06 19.08
CA PHE A 278 17.66 -0.26 19.14
C PHE A 278 16.53 -1.05 19.80
N HIS A 279 15.66 -0.33 20.50
CA HIS A 279 14.42 -0.83 21.07
C HIS A 279 13.34 0.20 20.83
N LYS A 280 12.22 -0.21 20.25
CA LYS A 280 11.10 0.67 19.89
C LYS A 280 9.80 0.07 20.37
N ASP A 281 9.08 0.80 21.20
CA ASP A 281 7.70 0.45 21.59
C ASP A 281 6.76 1.31 20.75
N VAL A 282 6.00 0.67 19.86
CA VAL A 282 5.15 1.32 18.86
C VAL A 282 3.68 1.07 19.19
N GLU A 283 2.91 2.14 19.28
CA GLU A 283 1.47 2.12 19.54
C GLU A 283 0.67 2.60 18.31
N ASN A 284 -0.65 2.36 18.35
CA ASN A 284 -1.63 2.87 17.39
C ASN A 284 -1.44 2.37 15.94
N PHE A 285 -0.89 1.16 15.74
CA PHE A 285 -0.78 0.58 14.39
C PHE A 285 -2.12 0.64 13.64
N ILE A 286 -2.10 0.94 12.34
CA ILE A 286 -3.32 1.09 11.55
C ILE A 286 -3.54 -0.22 10.83
N GLY A 287 -4.66 -0.87 11.16
CA GLY A 287 -5.17 -2.06 10.49
C GLY A 287 -6.59 -1.84 10.00
N ILE A 288 -7.25 -2.93 9.64
CA ILE A 288 -8.62 -2.93 9.15
C ILE A 288 -9.53 -3.56 10.21
N GLU A 289 -10.65 -2.90 10.50
CA GLU A 289 -11.78 -3.43 11.24
C GLU A 289 -12.95 -3.70 10.28
N GLU A 290 -13.69 -4.80 10.50
CA GLU A 290 -14.93 -5.09 9.80
C GLU A 290 -16.14 -4.83 10.71
N ILE A 291 -16.97 -3.85 10.35
CA ILE A 291 -18.19 -3.49 11.08
C ILE A 291 -19.39 -3.99 10.29
N ASN A 292 -20.24 -4.81 10.90
CA ASN A 292 -21.50 -5.24 10.31
C ASN A 292 -22.65 -4.34 10.77
N GLU A 293 -23.13 -3.45 9.89
CA GLU A 293 -24.14 -2.44 10.22
C GLU A 293 -25.16 -2.24 9.07
N PRO A 294 -26.40 -1.83 9.38
CA PRO A 294 -27.35 -1.41 8.36
C PRO A 294 -26.92 -0.05 7.79
N LEU A 295 -27.02 0.11 6.47
CA LEU A 295 -26.65 1.35 5.79
C LEU A 295 -27.77 1.91 4.93
N PHE A 296 -27.80 3.25 4.83
CA PHE A 296 -28.68 4.02 3.96
C PHE A 296 -30.19 3.75 4.13
N ASN A 297 -30.60 3.14 5.26
CA ASN A 297 -31.98 2.71 5.55
C ASN A 297 -32.63 1.93 4.40
N MET A 298 -31.86 1.04 3.75
CA MET A 298 -32.34 0.32 2.57
C MET A 298 -33.11 -0.95 2.95
N PRO A 299 -34.40 -1.07 2.61
CA PRO A 299 -35.15 -2.28 2.91
C PRO A 299 -34.70 -3.46 2.04
N HIS A 300 -34.53 -4.64 2.66
CA HIS A 300 -34.02 -5.84 2.01
C HIS A 300 -35.15 -6.80 1.61
N PRO A 301 -35.49 -6.93 0.31
CA PRO A 301 -36.65 -7.72 -0.15
C PRO A 301 -36.55 -9.21 0.17
N GLY A 302 -35.33 -9.75 0.27
CA GLY A 302 -35.07 -11.15 0.65
C GLY A 302 -35.24 -11.45 2.15
N GLN A 303 -35.50 -10.44 2.98
CA GLN A 303 -35.68 -10.55 4.43
C GLN A 303 -37.05 -10.03 4.89
N GLY A 304 -37.87 -9.51 3.97
CA GLY A 304 -39.20 -8.98 4.25
C GLY A 304 -40.31 -10.02 4.28
N ALA A 305 -41.55 -9.53 4.43
CA ALA A 305 -42.74 -10.38 4.62
C ALA A 305 -42.99 -11.37 3.46
N TYR A 306 -42.69 -10.97 2.22
CA TYR A 306 -42.84 -11.87 1.07
C TYR A 306 -41.85 -13.04 1.10
N ALA A 307 -40.62 -12.80 1.57
CA ALA A 307 -39.64 -13.84 1.76
C ALA A 307 -40.00 -14.75 2.94
N ASP A 308 -40.59 -14.19 4.01
CA ASP A 308 -41.14 -14.98 5.13
C ASP A 308 -42.26 -15.93 4.66
N ASP A 309 -43.19 -15.43 3.84
CA ASP A 309 -44.27 -16.25 3.26
C ASP A 309 -43.71 -17.36 2.38
N ALA A 310 -42.71 -17.05 1.54
CA ALA A 310 -42.04 -18.02 0.69
C ALA A 310 -41.32 -19.10 1.52
N ARG A 311 -40.61 -18.71 2.59
CA ARG A 311 -39.96 -19.66 3.52
C ARG A 311 -40.98 -20.51 4.27
N ALA A 312 -42.13 -19.95 4.64
CA ALA A 312 -43.22 -20.71 5.26
C ALA A 312 -43.83 -21.74 4.29
N ALA A 313 -43.91 -21.40 3.00
CA ALA A 313 -44.46 -22.28 1.97
C ALA A 313 -43.48 -23.38 1.51
N LEU A 314 -42.21 -23.04 1.34
CA LEU A 314 -41.18 -23.93 0.78
C LEU A 314 -40.39 -24.69 1.85
N GLY A 315 -40.39 -24.20 3.10
CA GLY A 315 -39.64 -24.73 4.22
C GLY A 315 -38.26 -24.08 4.40
N ALA A 316 -37.66 -24.29 5.58
CA ALA A 316 -36.43 -23.62 6.01
C ALA A 316 -35.16 -23.95 5.18
N GLY A 317 -35.20 -24.98 4.35
CA GLY A 317 -34.09 -25.38 3.48
C GLY A 317 -34.14 -24.79 2.07
N ALA A 318 -35.17 -23.98 1.76
CA ALA A 318 -35.31 -23.36 0.45
C ALA A 318 -34.14 -22.40 0.16
N THR A 319 -33.57 -22.55 -1.02
CA THR A 319 -32.51 -21.68 -1.53
C THR A 319 -33.07 -20.29 -1.85
N SER A 320 -32.18 -19.29 -1.89
CA SER A 320 -32.54 -17.92 -2.30
C SER A 320 -33.29 -17.90 -3.64
N GLY A 321 -32.82 -18.67 -4.63
CA GLY A 321 -33.49 -18.76 -5.94
C GLY A 321 -34.91 -19.35 -5.88
N GLU A 322 -35.16 -20.35 -5.03
CA GLU A 322 -36.50 -20.92 -4.87
C GLU A 322 -37.46 -19.92 -4.21
N LEU A 323 -36.98 -19.12 -3.24
CA LEU A 323 -37.77 -18.06 -2.63
C LEU A 323 -38.11 -16.97 -3.66
N TYR A 324 -37.12 -16.53 -4.44
CA TYR A 324 -37.28 -15.57 -5.53
C TYR A 324 -38.36 -16.00 -6.53
N ASP A 325 -38.23 -17.22 -7.07
CA ASP A 325 -39.16 -17.77 -8.05
C ASP A 325 -40.58 -17.89 -7.46
N TRP A 326 -40.69 -18.32 -6.21
CA TRP A 326 -41.97 -18.42 -5.53
C TRP A 326 -42.65 -17.05 -5.38
N ILE A 327 -41.91 -16.01 -4.99
CA ILE A 327 -42.45 -14.66 -4.83
C ILE A 327 -42.94 -14.12 -6.18
N LEU A 328 -42.14 -14.25 -7.24
CA LEU A 328 -42.56 -13.80 -8.57
C LEU A 328 -43.83 -14.53 -9.05
N GLN A 329 -43.97 -15.82 -8.75
CA GLN A 329 -45.15 -16.61 -9.15
C GLN A 329 -46.40 -16.32 -8.30
N ASN A 330 -46.24 -16.10 -6.99
CA ASN A 330 -47.36 -16.06 -6.04
C ASN A 330 -47.71 -14.65 -5.54
N ARG A 331 -46.82 -13.67 -5.72
CA ARG A 331 -46.99 -12.28 -5.30
C ARG A 331 -46.99 -11.29 -6.47
N ALA A 332 -47.07 -11.76 -7.71
CA ALA A 332 -47.15 -10.92 -8.90
C ALA A 332 -48.20 -9.80 -8.75
N GLY A 333 -47.80 -8.55 -8.99
CA GLY A 333 -48.66 -7.36 -8.87
C GLY A 333 -48.82 -6.82 -7.44
N SER A 334 -48.20 -7.44 -6.44
CA SER A 334 -48.05 -6.84 -5.11
C SER A 334 -47.05 -5.67 -5.16
N PRO A 335 -47.12 -4.68 -4.25
CA PRO A 335 -46.14 -3.60 -4.18
C PRO A 335 -44.70 -4.14 -4.17
N GLY A 336 -43.86 -3.63 -5.08
CA GLY A 336 -42.46 -4.04 -5.23
C GLY A 336 -42.22 -5.28 -6.09
N VAL A 337 -43.24 -6.03 -6.53
CA VAL A 337 -43.07 -7.27 -7.30
C VAL A 337 -43.43 -7.07 -8.77
N ASP A 338 -42.42 -6.96 -9.63
CA ASP A 338 -42.57 -6.92 -11.08
C ASP A 338 -42.14 -8.25 -11.71
N ALA A 339 -43.12 -9.13 -11.94
CA ALA A 339 -42.91 -10.43 -12.57
C ALA A 339 -42.58 -10.34 -14.07
N ALA A 340 -42.82 -9.20 -14.74
CA ALA A 340 -42.51 -9.05 -16.16
C ALA A 340 -41.01 -8.79 -16.37
N THR A 341 -40.40 -8.03 -15.45
CA THR A 341 -38.95 -7.74 -15.46
C THR A 341 -38.14 -8.65 -14.55
N GLY A 342 -38.80 -9.43 -13.69
CA GLY A 342 -38.12 -10.28 -12.71
C GLY A 342 -37.45 -9.45 -11.61
N VAL A 343 -38.15 -8.45 -11.08
CA VAL A 343 -37.59 -7.58 -10.03
C VAL A 343 -38.50 -7.59 -8.81
N ILE A 344 -37.91 -7.83 -7.64
CA ILE A 344 -38.57 -7.63 -6.34
C ILE A 344 -37.83 -6.52 -5.58
N SER A 345 -38.44 -5.35 -5.45
CA SER A 345 -37.87 -4.21 -4.73
C SER A 345 -38.25 -4.23 -3.25
N GLY A 346 -37.29 -3.91 -2.37
CA GLY A 346 -37.54 -3.75 -0.93
C GLY A 346 -38.64 -2.74 -0.63
N GLN A 347 -39.47 -3.04 0.36
CA GLN A 347 -40.63 -2.24 0.75
C GLN A 347 -40.46 -1.63 2.15
N ALA A 348 -41.17 -0.53 2.42
CA ALA A 348 -41.18 0.07 3.75
C ALA A 348 -41.72 -0.94 4.78
N GLY A 349 -40.91 -1.21 5.82
CA GLY A 349 -41.21 -2.21 6.85
C GLY A 349 -40.46 -3.53 6.68
N ASP A 350 -39.78 -3.76 5.54
CA ASP A 350 -38.81 -4.84 5.44
C ASP A 350 -37.58 -4.52 6.32
N PRO A 351 -36.88 -5.54 6.87
CA PRO A 351 -35.61 -5.35 7.55
C PRO A 351 -34.59 -4.64 6.67
N GLU A 352 -33.72 -3.83 7.28
CA GLU A 352 -32.67 -3.11 6.56
C GLU A 352 -31.55 -4.05 6.11
N ALA A 353 -31.00 -3.77 4.92
CA ALA A 353 -29.84 -4.49 4.41
C ALA A 353 -28.61 -4.16 5.26
N ASN A 354 -27.98 -5.19 5.82
CA ASN A 354 -26.71 -5.09 6.52
C ASN A 354 -25.53 -5.14 5.55
N PHE A 355 -24.47 -4.45 5.92
CA PHE A 355 -23.22 -4.40 5.19
C PHE A 355 -22.05 -4.67 6.12
N ARG A 356 -21.13 -5.51 5.64
CA ARG A 356 -19.79 -5.63 6.22
C ARG A 356 -18.94 -4.50 5.66
N VAL A 357 -18.68 -3.50 6.49
CA VAL A 357 -17.91 -2.32 6.14
C VAL A 357 -16.49 -2.47 6.64
N ILE A 358 -15.55 -2.46 5.72
CA ILE A 358 -14.12 -2.39 6.03
C ILE A 358 -13.76 -0.94 6.34
N VAL A 359 -13.21 -0.71 7.53
CA VAL A 359 -12.81 0.61 8.03
C VAL A 359 -11.40 0.55 8.61
N PRO A 360 -10.49 1.46 8.21
CA PRO A 360 -9.22 1.63 8.89
C PRO A 360 -9.41 2.01 10.36
N ALA A 361 -8.70 1.33 11.26
CA ALA A 361 -8.78 1.57 12.70
C ALA A 361 -7.39 1.42 13.34
N ASN A 362 -7.14 2.20 14.39
CA ASN A 362 -5.98 1.99 15.26
C ASN A 362 -6.15 0.65 16.01
N GLN A 363 -5.11 -0.16 15.98
CA GLN A 363 -4.99 -1.51 16.52
C GLN A 363 -4.01 -1.50 17.71
N ASP A 364 -3.63 -2.70 18.14
CA ASP A 364 -2.73 -2.97 19.26
C ASP A 364 -1.32 -2.34 19.11
N GLU A 365 -0.54 -2.47 20.17
CA GLU A 365 0.86 -2.07 20.30
C GLU A 365 1.82 -3.24 19.98
N ASP A 366 3.05 -2.92 19.59
CA ASP A 366 4.12 -3.90 19.46
C ASP A 366 5.49 -3.33 19.83
N THR A 367 6.41 -4.21 20.17
CA THR A 367 7.82 -3.89 20.43
C THR A 367 8.68 -4.45 19.30
N VAL A 368 9.57 -3.62 18.77
CA VAL A 368 10.57 -4.00 17.77
C VAL A 368 11.97 -3.66 18.29
N ASP A 369 12.85 -4.64 18.37
CA ASP A 369 14.21 -4.45 18.84
C ASP A 369 15.22 -5.26 18.03
N GLY A 370 16.48 -4.81 18.06
CA GLY A 370 17.47 -5.40 17.18
C GLY A 370 18.86 -4.82 17.30
N TRP A 371 19.78 -5.45 16.57
CA TRP A 371 21.19 -5.10 16.51
C TRP A 371 21.58 -4.68 15.09
N GLU A 372 22.37 -3.62 15.00
CA GLU A 372 22.94 -3.13 13.76
C GLU A 372 24.47 -3.21 13.81
N PHE A 373 25.06 -3.72 12.74
CA PHE A 373 26.50 -3.84 12.60
C PHE A 373 26.93 -3.13 11.33
N ASN A 374 27.95 -2.27 11.41
CA ASN A 374 28.58 -1.69 10.22
C ASN A 374 30.09 -1.78 10.33
N ILE A 375 30.74 -2.04 9.20
CA ILE A 375 32.18 -1.95 9.06
C ILE A 375 32.51 -1.38 7.68
N GLN A 376 33.41 -0.41 7.67
CA GLN A 376 34.08 0.05 6.46
C GLN A 376 35.59 -0.09 6.68
N HIS A 377 36.26 -0.71 5.72
CA HIS A 377 37.70 -0.89 5.77
C HIS A 377 38.35 -0.53 4.43
N ASN A 378 39.29 0.40 4.49
CA ASN A 378 40.11 0.80 3.36
C ASN A 378 41.50 0.21 3.50
N PHE A 379 41.99 -0.46 2.46
CA PHE A 379 43.35 -1.00 2.41
C PHE A 379 44.37 0.09 2.06
N GLY A 380 44.34 1.20 2.81
CA GLY A 380 45.18 2.38 2.63
C GLY A 380 45.15 2.92 1.19
N GLY A 381 46.29 3.44 0.72
CA GLY A 381 46.42 4.04 -0.61
C GLY A 381 46.32 3.07 -1.80
N THR A 382 45.87 1.83 -1.61
CA THR A 382 45.70 0.88 -2.73
C THR A 382 44.49 1.21 -3.60
N GLY A 383 43.50 1.91 -3.04
CA GLY A 383 42.20 2.15 -3.66
C GLY A 383 41.18 1.05 -3.38
N PHE A 384 41.59 -0.11 -2.85
CA PHE A 384 40.67 -1.18 -2.48
C PHE A 384 40.08 -0.95 -1.09
N GLY A 385 38.82 -1.33 -0.94
CA GLY A 385 38.15 -1.37 0.36
C GLY A 385 36.92 -2.26 0.33
N PHE A 386 36.29 -2.41 1.48
CA PHE A 386 34.98 -3.03 1.59
C PHE A 386 34.09 -2.29 2.61
N ILE A 387 32.79 -2.44 2.42
CA ILE A 387 31.76 -2.05 3.38
C ILE A 387 30.94 -3.29 3.65
N ALA A 388 30.62 -3.59 4.91
CA ALA A 388 29.63 -4.58 5.25
C ALA A 388 28.69 -3.99 6.31
N ASN A 389 27.40 -4.24 6.15
CA ASN A 389 26.39 -3.94 7.13
C ASN A 389 25.44 -5.12 7.30
N GLY A 390 24.86 -5.22 8.49
CA GLY A 390 23.88 -6.25 8.82
C GLY A 390 22.97 -5.80 9.94
N THR A 391 21.71 -6.20 9.85
CA THR A 391 20.68 -5.90 10.84
C THR A 391 20.01 -7.22 11.24
N ILE A 392 19.94 -7.45 12.54
CA ILE A 392 19.16 -8.53 13.14
C ILE A 392 18.01 -7.88 13.88
N VAL A 393 16.76 -8.23 13.57
CA VAL A 393 15.59 -7.55 14.11
C VAL A 393 14.46 -8.53 14.40
N ASP A 394 13.90 -8.39 15.59
CA ASP A 394 12.75 -9.17 16.04
C ASP A 394 11.59 -8.24 16.41
N SER A 395 10.39 -8.80 16.38
CA SER A 395 9.17 -8.18 16.88
C SER A 395 8.53 -9.11 17.90
N LYS A 396 7.85 -8.53 18.89
CA LYS A 396 7.16 -9.30 19.94
C LYS A 396 5.91 -10.01 19.39
N THR A 397 5.33 -9.56 18.29
CA THR A 397 4.26 -10.27 17.58
C THR A 397 4.80 -11.19 16.49
N SER A 398 4.13 -12.33 16.30
CA SER A 398 4.41 -13.25 15.18
C SER A 398 3.11 -13.90 14.73
N TYR A 399 3.02 -14.19 13.43
CA TYR A 399 1.81 -14.77 12.85
C TYR A 399 1.76 -16.29 13.06
N ASP A 400 0.64 -16.81 13.58
CA ASP A 400 0.39 -18.25 13.69
C ASP A 400 -0.30 -18.78 12.41
N ASP A 401 0.46 -19.52 11.61
CA ASP A 401 0.00 -20.17 10.37
C ASP A 401 -1.07 -21.26 10.59
N MET A 402 -1.37 -21.64 11.83
CA MET A 402 -2.45 -22.57 12.17
C MET A 402 -3.71 -21.86 12.68
N ASP A 403 -3.62 -20.60 13.09
CA ASP A 403 -4.78 -19.81 13.47
C ASP A 403 -5.47 -19.22 12.23
N LEU A 404 -6.78 -19.40 12.18
CA LEU A 404 -7.67 -18.94 11.12
C LEU A 404 -8.46 -17.69 11.52
N SER A 405 -8.22 -17.17 12.72
CA SER A 405 -8.76 -15.89 13.18
C SER A 405 -7.91 -14.72 12.68
N GLN A 406 -8.48 -13.51 12.74
CA GLN A 406 -7.73 -12.27 12.46
C GLN A 406 -6.66 -12.09 13.55
N GLN A 407 -5.43 -11.84 13.13
CA GLN A 407 -4.28 -11.65 14.01
C GLN A 407 -3.65 -10.29 13.75
N PHE A 408 -3.22 -9.63 14.83
CA PHE A 408 -2.35 -8.46 14.74
C PHE A 408 -0.89 -8.92 14.72
N VAL A 409 -0.13 -8.44 13.74
CA VAL A 409 1.29 -8.73 13.57
C VAL A 409 1.96 -7.60 12.81
N VAL A 410 3.18 -7.26 13.19
CA VAL A 410 3.99 -6.29 12.46
C VAL A 410 4.63 -6.98 11.23
N SER A 411 4.27 -6.49 10.04
CA SER A 411 4.81 -6.98 8.77
C SER A 411 6.16 -6.35 8.44
N GLY A 412 6.98 -7.07 7.65
CA GLY A 412 8.23 -6.56 7.09
C GLY A 412 9.47 -6.80 7.96
N ILE A 413 9.30 -7.42 9.13
CA ILE A 413 10.40 -7.75 10.05
C ILE A 413 11.18 -8.95 9.51
N SER A 414 12.49 -8.76 9.33
CA SER A 414 13.45 -9.79 8.93
C SER A 414 14.88 -9.28 9.07
N ASP A 415 15.80 -10.21 9.26
CA ASP A 415 17.23 -9.95 9.14
C ASP A 415 17.62 -9.54 7.72
N SER A 416 18.65 -8.71 7.61
CA SER A 416 19.19 -8.26 6.33
C SER A 416 20.69 -7.99 6.40
N ALA A 417 21.37 -8.11 5.26
CA ALA A 417 22.79 -7.86 5.16
C ALA A 417 23.18 -7.31 3.78
N ASN A 418 24.21 -6.49 3.76
CA ASN A 418 24.82 -5.98 2.53
C ASN A 418 26.36 -6.00 2.64
N LEU A 419 27.02 -6.53 1.62
CA LEU A 419 28.47 -6.57 1.49
C LEU A 419 28.91 -5.94 0.17
N ILE A 420 29.71 -4.89 0.25
CA ILE A 420 30.23 -4.15 -0.90
C ILE A 420 31.75 -4.28 -0.93
N GLY A 421 32.28 -4.88 -1.98
CA GLY A 421 33.69 -4.74 -2.35
C GLY A 421 33.86 -3.57 -3.31
N PHE A 422 34.86 -2.71 -3.09
CA PHE A 422 35.09 -1.57 -3.99
C PHE A 422 36.56 -1.31 -4.31
N TYR A 423 36.76 -0.62 -5.42
CA TYR A 423 38.02 -0.02 -5.85
C TYR A 423 37.79 1.42 -6.27
N GLU A 424 38.51 2.37 -5.70
CA GLU A 424 38.43 3.78 -6.06
C GLU A 424 39.83 4.40 -6.12
N LYS A 425 40.31 4.69 -7.35
CA LYS A 425 41.61 5.33 -7.56
C LYS A 425 41.77 5.87 -8.99
N ASN A 426 42.44 7.02 -9.12
CA ASN A 426 42.84 7.61 -10.40
C ASN A 426 41.67 7.75 -11.40
N GLY A 427 40.51 8.21 -10.91
CA GLY A 427 39.30 8.40 -11.71
C GLY A 427 38.50 7.12 -11.97
N LEU A 428 39.01 5.93 -11.66
CA LEU A 428 38.27 4.66 -11.74
C LEU A 428 37.58 4.37 -10.39
N SER A 429 36.28 4.11 -10.44
CA SER A 429 35.47 3.63 -9.32
C SER A 429 34.73 2.36 -9.74
N ILE A 430 34.89 1.27 -8.98
CA ILE A 430 34.17 0.00 -9.17
C ILE A 430 33.59 -0.41 -7.82
N ARG A 431 32.34 -0.87 -7.81
CA ARG A 431 31.63 -1.41 -6.65
C ARG A 431 30.91 -2.68 -7.05
N ILE A 432 31.01 -3.72 -6.23
CA ILE A 432 30.27 -4.97 -6.34
C ILE A 432 29.54 -5.14 -5.02
N ALA A 433 28.21 -5.15 -5.04
CA ALA A 433 27.36 -5.26 -3.87
C ALA A 433 26.62 -6.60 -3.88
N TYR A 434 26.69 -7.33 -2.78
CA TYR A 434 25.84 -8.47 -2.47
C TYR A 434 24.81 -8.01 -1.44
N ASN A 435 23.53 -8.13 -1.75
CA ASN A 435 22.42 -7.78 -0.86
C ASN A 435 21.64 -9.04 -0.53
N TRP A 436 21.34 -9.26 0.73
CA TRP A 436 20.57 -10.41 1.21
C TRP A 436 19.49 -9.94 2.19
N ARG A 437 18.33 -10.60 2.12
CA ARG A 437 17.24 -10.41 3.07
C ARG A 437 16.58 -11.75 3.36
N ASP A 438 16.39 -12.04 4.65
CA ASP A 438 15.68 -13.23 5.07
C ASP A 438 14.19 -13.15 4.69
N LYS A 439 13.52 -14.29 4.74
CA LYS A 439 12.06 -14.40 4.64
C LYS A 439 11.37 -13.44 5.63
N PHE A 440 10.31 -12.78 5.18
CA PHE A 440 9.44 -11.97 6.04
C PHE A 440 7.96 -12.11 5.69
N LEU A 441 7.12 -11.80 6.68
CA LEU A 441 5.69 -11.58 6.44
C LEU A 441 5.49 -10.21 5.78
N ALA A 442 5.05 -10.18 4.52
CA ALA A 442 4.76 -8.94 3.81
C ALA A 442 3.40 -8.33 4.21
N GLY A 443 2.48 -9.14 4.70
CA GLY A 443 1.19 -8.70 5.22
C GLY A 443 0.17 -9.83 5.30
N THR A 444 -1.05 -9.48 5.69
CA THR A 444 -2.22 -10.38 5.69
C THR A 444 -3.24 -9.93 4.64
N GLY A 445 -3.94 -10.89 4.05
CA GLY A 445 -4.97 -10.65 3.06
C GLY A 445 -4.58 -11.14 1.67
N GLN A 446 -5.50 -11.87 1.03
CA GLN A 446 -5.32 -12.40 -0.33
C GLN A 446 -6.62 -12.21 -1.13
N ALA A 447 -6.49 -11.71 -2.37
CA ALA A 447 -7.61 -11.25 -3.20
C ALA A 447 -8.78 -12.25 -3.35
N ASN A 448 -8.49 -13.56 -3.30
CA ASN A 448 -9.49 -14.62 -3.52
C ASN A 448 -9.95 -15.34 -2.23
N VAL A 449 -9.40 -14.97 -1.06
CA VAL A 449 -9.58 -15.75 0.19
C VAL A 449 -9.99 -14.87 1.37
N GLY A 450 -9.81 -13.55 1.30
CA GLY A 450 -10.19 -12.59 2.34
C GLY A 450 -8.98 -11.99 3.08
N GLY A 451 -9.24 -11.18 4.11
CA GLY A 451 -8.22 -10.37 4.81
C GLY A 451 -7.29 -11.11 5.78
N ILE A 452 -7.55 -12.39 6.04
CA ILE A 452 -6.88 -13.17 7.10
C ILE A 452 -5.57 -13.82 6.64
N PRO A 453 -5.52 -14.57 5.51
CA PRO A 453 -4.36 -15.41 5.21
C PRO A 453 -3.05 -14.62 5.05
N PRO A 454 -1.91 -15.17 5.51
CA PRO A 454 -0.63 -14.48 5.45
C PRO A 454 -0.07 -14.46 4.03
N THR A 455 0.79 -13.49 3.76
CA THR A 455 1.58 -13.37 2.53
C THR A 455 3.04 -13.22 2.94
N TYR A 456 3.85 -14.25 2.69
CA TYR A 456 5.30 -14.21 2.95
C TYR A 456 6.06 -13.95 1.66
N VAL A 457 7.10 -13.13 1.75
CA VAL A 457 8.15 -13.05 0.73
C VAL A 457 9.26 -13.99 1.19
N ASP A 458 9.71 -14.87 0.29
CA ASP A 458 10.78 -15.81 0.60
C ASP A 458 12.15 -15.11 0.69
N GLU A 459 13.12 -15.80 1.26
CA GLU A 459 14.52 -15.35 1.28
C GLU A 459 15.00 -15.06 -0.15
N TYR A 460 15.73 -13.97 -0.34
CA TYR A 460 16.33 -13.63 -1.63
C TYR A 460 17.65 -12.87 -1.47
N ASP A 461 18.49 -12.98 -2.50
CA ASP A 461 19.72 -12.22 -2.60
C ASP A 461 19.97 -11.69 -4.02
N GLN A 462 20.76 -10.63 -4.13
CA GLN A 462 21.14 -10.11 -5.45
C GLN A 462 22.55 -9.57 -5.45
N ILE A 463 23.20 -9.71 -6.61
CA ILE A 463 24.49 -9.06 -6.89
C ILE A 463 24.28 -7.88 -7.85
N ASP A 464 24.79 -6.73 -7.45
CA ASP A 464 24.80 -5.50 -8.24
C ASP A 464 26.24 -5.03 -8.49
N ILE A 465 26.49 -4.48 -9.68
CA ILE A 465 27.80 -3.94 -10.07
C ILE A 465 27.63 -2.50 -10.54
N GLY A 466 28.41 -1.58 -9.99
CA GLY A 466 28.56 -0.22 -10.48
C GLY A 466 30.00 0.06 -10.86
N ALA A 467 30.24 0.60 -12.05
CA ALA A 467 31.57 1.01 -12.50
C ALA A 467 31.52 2.38 -13.16
N SER A 468 32.48 3.24 -12.87
CA SER A 468 32.63 4.52 -13.55
C SER A 468 34.08 4.92 -13.75
N TYR A 469 34.33 5.70 -14.80
CA TYR A 469 35.64 6.29 -15.06
C TYR A 469 35.50 7.78 -15.39
N ALA A 470 36.22 8.62 -14.65
CA ALA A 470 36.33 10.04 -14.87
C ALA A 470 37.49 10.35 -15.84
N PHE A 471 37.15 10.98 -16.96
CA PHE A 471 38.09 11.49 -17.97
C PHE A 471 38.33 12.98 -17.71
N GLY A 472 39.29 13.29 -16.84
CA GLY A 472 39.49 14.66 -16.35
C GLY A 472 38.33 15.11 -15.46
N ASP A 473 38.09 16.42 -15.39
CA ASP A 473 37.14 17.00 -14.42
C ASP A 473 35.71 17.12 -14.97
N ASN A 474 35.55 17.02 -16.30
CA ASN A 474 34.30 17.38 -16.97
C ASN A 474 33.53 16.18 -17.50
N LEU A 475 34.13 15.01 -17.67
CA LEU A 475 33.51 13.87 -18.33
C LEU A 475 33.60 12.61 -17.47
N GLN A 476 32.48 11.92 -17.27
CA GLN A 476 32.42 10.61 -16.63
C GLN A 476 31.58 9.65 -17.49
N ILE A 477 32.05 8.43 -17.65
CA ILE A 477 31.26 7.31 -18.18
C ILE A 477 30.95 6.37 -17.03
N PHE A 478 29.71 5.89 -16.94
CA PHE A 478 29.29 4.98 -15.88
C PHE A 478 28.46 3.82 -16.45
N PHE A 479 28.53 2.70 -15.77
CA PHE A 479 27.84 1.46 -16.06
C PHE A 479 27.27 0.89 -14.76
N ASP A 480 26.01 0.49 -14.81
CA ASP A 480 25.33 -0.20 -13.70
C ASP A 480 24.76 -1.53 -14.21
N ALA A 481 24.92 -2.58 -13.43
CA ALA A 481 24.30 -3.88 -13.62
C ALA A 481 23.58 -4.27 -12.33
N ILE A 482 22.27 -4.50 -12.41
CA ILE A 482 21.41 -4.80 -11.26
C ILE A 482 20.91 -6.23 -11.39
N ASN A 483 20.91 -6.98 -10.28
CA ASN A 483 20.50 -8.37 -10.18
C ASN A 483 21.15 -9.27 -11.25
N ILE A 484 22.49 -9.29 -11.30
CA ILE A 484 23.23 -10.04 -12.34
C ILE A 484 23.10 -11.56 -12.22
N THR A 485 22.63 -12.05 -11.08
CA THR A 485 22.34 -13.45 -10.78
C THR A 485 20.97 -13.89 -11.25
N ASP A 486 20.12 -12.95 -11.70
CA ASP A 486 18.71 -13.17 -12.05
C ASP A 486 17.92 -13.86 -10.94
N GLU A 487 18.12 -13.41 -9.69
CA GLU A 487 17.40 -13.98 -8.56
C GLU A 487 15.88 -13.78 -8.73
N THR A 488 15.14 -14.87 -8.54
CA THR A 488 13.69 -14.90 -8.63
C THR A 488 13.09 -14.69 -7.25
N THR A 489 12.18 -13.74 -7.12
CA THR A 489 11.46 -13.54 -5.85
C THR A 489 10.20 -14.39 -5.81
N TYR A 490 10.03 -15.14 -4.72
CA TYR A 490 8.84 -15.94 -4.45
C TYR A 490 7.99 -15.34 -3.34
N VAL A 491 6.68 -15.44 -3.51
CA VAL A 491 5.68 -15.05 -2.52
C VAL A 491 4.71 -16.20 -2.32
N TYR A 492 4.47 -16.56 -1.06
CA TYR A 492 3.65 -17.71 -0.71
C TYR A 492 2.71 -17.45 0.48
N GLY A 493 1.70 -18.29 0.62
CA GLY A 493 0.73 -18.25 1.71
C GLY A 493 1.22 -18.99 2.95
N ARG A 494 0.42 -19.87 3.55
CA ARG A 494 0.79 -20.57 4.80
C ARG A 494 1.94 -21.58 4.63
N THR A 495 2.22 -22.00 3.40
CA THR A 495 3.31 -22.93 3.09
C THR A 495 3.93 -22.58 1.74
N THR A 496 5.17 -22.99 1.50
CA THR A 496 5.85 -22.79 0.21
C THR A 496 5.17 -23.51 -0.96
N GLY A 497 4.32 -24.51 -0.70
CA GLY A 497 3.46 -25.14 -1.70
C GLY A 497 2.27 -24.28 -2.14
N GLN A 498 1.95 -23.21 -1.40
CA GLN A 498 0.90 -22.24 -1.71
C GLN A 498 1.53 -20.99 -2.35
N VAL A 499 2.12 -21.14 -3.53
CA VAL A 499 2.69 -20.01 -4.28
C VAL A 499 1.58 -19.04 -4.66
N LEU A 500 1.73 -17.78 -4.24
CA LEU A 500 0.83 -16.68 -4.60
C LEU A 500 1.37 -15.92 -5.81
N PHE A 501 2.69 -15.73 -5.85
CA PHE A 501 3.37 -15.00 -6.90
C PHE A 501 4.84 -15.44 -7.02
N ALA A 502 5.38 -15.39 -8.24
CA ALA A 502 6.79 -15.58 -8.53
C ALA A 502 7.21 -14.58 -9.62
N ALA A 503 8.34 -13.90 -9.43
CA ALA A 503 8.83 -12.90 -10.37
C ALA A 503 10.29 -13.12 -10.75
N GLN A 504 10.51 -13.35 -12.04
CA GLN A 504 11.81 -13.24 -12.68
C GLN A 504 11.91 -11.83 -13.30
N GLN A 505 12.86 -11.01 -12.85
CA GLN A 505 13.01 -9.63 -13.33
C GLN A 505 14.07 -9.48 -14.42
N GLY A 506 14.96 -10.46 -14.57
CA GLY A 506 16.11 -10.38 -15.46
C GLY A 506 17.22 -9.47 -14.90
N PRO A 507 18.47 -9.68 -15.33
CA PRO A 507 19.54 -8.71 -15.15
C PRO A 507 19.25 -7.41 -15.91
N ARG A 508 19.46 -6.26 -15.26
CA ARG A 508 19.26 -4.95 -15.87
C ARG A 508 20.58 -4.22 -16.02
N TYR A 509 20.86 -3.73 -17.23
CA TYR A 509 22.11 -3.05 -17.56
C TYR A 509 21.86 -1.61 -18.00
N ASN A 510 22.61 -0.67 -17.44
CA ASN A 510 22.57 0.74 -17.80
C ASN A 510 23.98 1.21 -18.16
N LEU A 511 24.08 2.04 -19.21
CA LEU A 511 25.31 2.69 -19.64
C LEU A 511 24.99 4.16 -19.88
N GLY A 512 25.72 5.06 -19.22
CA GLY A 512 25.51 6.49 -19.35
C GLY A 512 26.79 7.31 -19.38
N LEU A 513 26.63 8.56 -19.79
CA LEU A 513 27.67 9.58 -19.68
C LEU A 513 27.14 10.78 -18.89
N ARG A 514 28.04 11.43 -18.16
CA ARG A 514 27.80 12.70 -17.48
C ARG A 514 28.86 13.71 -17.93
N TYR A 515 28.44 14.91 -18.29
CA TYR A 515 29.33 16.01 -18.61
C TYR A 515 28.97 17.27 -17.83
N THR A 516 29.95 17.90 -17.18
CA THR A 516 29.78 19.17 -16.45
C THR A 516 30.50 20.29 -17.20
N PHE A 517 29.80 21.38 -17.50
CA PHE A 517 30.29 22.52 -18.28
C PHE A 517 30.73 23.70 -17.40
#